data_AF-A0A259DQP1-F1
#
_entry.id   AF-A0A259DQP1-F1
#
_cell.length_a   1.000
_cell.length_b   1.000
_cell.length_c   1.000
_cell.angle_alpha   90.00
_cell.angle_beta   90.00
_cell.angle_gamma   90.00
#
_symmetry.space_group_name_H-M   'P 1'
#
loop_
_entity.id
_entity.type
_entity.pdbx_description
1 polymer ?
#
loop_
_entity_poly.entity_id
_entity_poly.type
_entity_poly.pdbx_seq_one_letter_code
_entity_poly.pdbx_strand_id
1 'polypeptide(L)'
;VEIGLFAGLAALAAACIGPAQVAGRVVFMLGEARIGNARATLWSLGSVVAASVLLWLAGLAPGLIFGFALAQGAGMGVMSILRPLLIADILGREGFGSVSGAIAVSPLLASAAAPALGAVMLTTGGPGAVYAACLAMAVAGWAIAALLLRQRLSG
;
A
#
# COMPACT_ATOMS: atom_id res chain seq x y z
N VAL A 1 -6.57 -15.97 28.36
CA VAL A 1 -5.13 -15.85 28.07
C VAL A 1 -4.86 -15.93 26.57
N GLU A 2 -5.40 -16.90 25.82
CA GLU A 2 -5.25 -17.01 24.36
C GLU A 2 -5.67 -15.77 23.56
N ILE A 3 -6.86 -15.21 23.81
CA ILE A 3 -7.34 -14.00 23.09
C ILE A 3 -6.38 -12.80 23.27
N GLY A 4 -5.78 -12.66 24.45
CA GLY A 4 -4.80 -11.62 24.75
C GLY A 4 -3.46 -11.83 24.02
N LEU A 5 -3.04 -13.08 23.83
CA LEU A 5 -1.84 -13.42 23.06
C LEU A 5 -2.02 -13.08 21.57
N PHE A 6 -3.17 -13.43 20.99
CA PHE A 6 -3.48 -13.09 19.59
C PHE A 6 -3.59 -11.57 19.39
N ALA A 7 -4.22 -10.86 20.33
CA ALA A 7 -4.27 -9.39 20.30
C ALA A 7 -2.87 -8.76 20.42
N GLY A 8 -2.01 -9.31 21.29
CA GLY A 8 -0.62 -8.86 21.45
C GLY A 8 0.22 -9.07 20.20
N LEU A 9 0.08 -10.21 19.51
CA LEU A 9 0.75 -10.48 18.24
C LEU A 9 0.27 -9.55 17.13
N ALA A 10 -1.04 -9.29 17.05
CA ALA A 10 -1.60 -8.35 16.08
C ALA A 10 -1.09 -6.91 16.33
N ALA A 11 -1.04 -6.49 17.60
CA ALA A 11 -0.49 -5.18 17.97
C ALA A 11 1.01 -5.07 17.65
N LEU A 12 1.79 -6.13 17.93
CA LEU A 12 3.22 -6.15 17.61
C LEU A 12 3.45 -6.10 16.09
N ALA A 13 2.68 -6.85 15.32
CA ALA A 13 2.75 -6.80 13.87
C ALA A 13 2.36 -5.42 13.33
N ALA A 14 1.31 -4.80 13.87
CA ALA A 14 0.96 -3.42 13.53
C ALA A 14 2.08 -2.43 13.84
N ALA A 15 2.79 -2.61 14.96
CA ALA A 15 3.96 -1.80 15.32
C ALA A 15 5.12 -1.96 14.32
N CYS A 16 5.28 -3.13 13.68
CA CYS A 16 6.29 -3.36 12.64
C CYS A 16 6.04 -2.57 11.34
N ILE A 17 4.81 -2.09 11.09
CA ILE A 17 4.48 -1.34 9.86
C ILE A 17 5.29 -0.05 9.77
N GLY A 18 5.44 0.68 10.87
CA GLY A 18 6.17 1.96 10.92
C GLY A 18 7.65 1.82 10.53
N PRO A 19 8.43 0.97 11.23
CA PRO A 19 9.83 0.68 10.88
C PRO A 19 9.97 0.16 9.44
N ALA A 20 9.08 -0.74 8.99
CA ALA A 20 9.10 -1.23 7.62
C ALA A 20 8.84 -0.12 6.60
N GLN A 21 7.99 0.86 6.92
CA GLN A 21 7.74 2.03 6.09
C GLN A 21 9.00 2.87 5.90
N VAL A 22 9.74 3.12 6.97
CA VAL A 22 11.02 3.86 6.88
C VAL A 22 12.05 3.04 6.10
N ALA A 23 12.16 1.73 6.37
CA ALA A 23 13.07 0.85 5.66
C ALA A 23 12.78 0.83 4.15
N GLY A 24 11.52 0.76 3.74
CA GLY A 24 11.11 0.83 2.34
C GLY A 24 11.59 2.12 1.65
N ARG A 25 11.48 3.27 2.33
CA ARG A 25 11.99 4.56 1.83
C ARG A 25 13.50 4.52 1.61
N VAL A 26 14.24 4.05 2.61
CA VAL A 26 15.71 3.96 2.56
C VAL A 26 16.15 3.04 1.42
N VAL A 27 15.55 1.85 1.31
CA VAL A 27 15.87 0.89 0.23
C VAL A 27 15.59 1.49 -1.14
N PHE A 28 14.47 2.21 -1.31
CA PHE A 28 14.18 2.90 -2.56
C PHE A 28 15.20 3.99 -2.87
N MET A 29 15.50 4.90 -1.93
CA MET A 29 16.47 5.97 -2.13
C MET A 29 17.87 5.44 -2.48
N LEU A 30 18.29 4.31 -1.91
CA LEU A 30 19.56 3.65 -2.25
C LEU A 30 19.56 3.00 -3.64
N GLY A 31 18.39 2.66 -4.18
CA GLY A 31 18.22 1.97 -5.46
C GLY A 31 17.63 2.81 -6.58
N GLU A 32 17.21 4.05 -6.30
CA GLU A 32 16.33 4.84 -7.19
C GLU A 32 17.00 5.10 -8.55
N ALA A 33 18.30 5.38 -8.55
CA ALA A 33 19.09 5.64 -9.75
C ALA A 33 19.10 4.47 -10.76
N ARG A 34 18.82 3.23 -10.31
CA ARG A 34 18.81 2.04 -11.15
C ARG A 34 17.40 1.54 -11.50
N ILE A 35 16.43 1.79 -10.63
CA ILE A 35 15.08 1.20 -10.74
C ILE A 35 14.18 2.12 -11.58
N GLY A 36 14.31 3.44 -11.44
CA GLY A 36 13.44 4.41 -12.08
C GLY A 36 12.04 4.46 -11.45
N ASN A 37 11.37 5.61 -11.57
CA ASN A 37 10.10 5.89 -10.87
C ASN A 37 8.99 4.89 -11.27
N ALA A 38 8.86 4.60 -12.56
CA ALA A 38 7.82 3.69 -13.09
C ALA A 38 7.90 2.27 -12.50
N ARG A 39 9.08 1.65 -12.50
CA ARG A 39 9.26 0.29 -11.94
C ARG A 39 9.08 0.29 -10.44
N ALA A 40 9.55 1.33 -9.76
CA ALA A 40 9.36 1.47 -8.32
C ALA A 40 7.86 1.60 -7.95
N THR A 41 7.06 2.27 -8.78
CA THR A 41 5.59 2.31 -8.61
C THR A 41 4.97 0.92 -8.69
N LEU A 42 5.36 0.12 -9.68
CA LEU A 42 4.86 -1.26 -9.82
C LEU A 42 5.31 -2.16 -8.67
N TRP A 43 6.53 -1.97 -8.17
CA TRP A 43 7.03 -2.72 -7.02
C TRP A 43 6.30 -2.35 -5.74
N SER A 44 6.08 -1.06 -5.51
CA SER A 44 5.34 -0.55 -4.36
C SER A 44 3.88 -1.02 -4.36
N LEU A 45 3.18 -0.93 -5.49
CA LEU A 45 1.82 -1.46 -5.61
C LEU A 45 1.80 -2.99 -5.53
N GLY A 46 2.80 -3.66 -6.11
CA GLY A 46 2.92 -5.12 -6.06
C GLY A 46 3.14 -5.64 -4.65
N SER A 47 3.87 -4.90 -3.80
CA SER A 47 4.04 -5.28 -2.40
C SER A 47 2.75 -5.12 -1.59
N VAL A 48 1.87 -4.20 -1.97
CA VAL A 48 0.52 -4.09 -1.38
C VAL A 48 -0.33 -5.30 -1.76
N VAL A 49 -0.27 -5.76 -3.02
CA VAL A 49 -0.93 -7.02 -3.45
C VAL A 49 -0.40 -8.19 -2.63
N ALA A 50 0.93 -8.33 -2.52
CA ALA A 50 1.56 -9.38 -1.74
C ALA A 50 1.14 -9.31 -0.26
N ALA A 51 1.08 -8.11 0.32
CA ALA A 51 0.60 -7.93 1.68
C ALA A 51 -0.86 -8.39 1.84
N SER A 52 -1.76 -8.04 0.93
CA SER A 52 -3.16 -8.50 0.97
C SER A 52 -3.28 -10.03 0.89
N VAL A 53 -2.44 -10.69 0.10
CA VAL A 53 -2.38 -12.18 0.05
C VAL A 53 -1.87 -12.74 1.38
N LEU A 54 -0.80 -12.18 1.94
CA LEU A 54 -0.25 -12.61 3.23
C LEU A 54 -1.25 -12.45 4.37
N LEU A 55 -2.03 -11.36 4.36
CA LEU A 55 -3.10 -11.14 5.32
C LEU A 55 -4.19 -12.20 5.20
N TRP A 56 -4.59 -12.56 3.98
CA TRP A 56 -5.56 -13.63 3.75
C TRP A 56 -5.06 -14.97 4.31
N LEU A 57 -3.78 -15.29 4.07
CA LEU A 57 -3.17 -16.54 4.52
C LEU A 57 -2.83 -16.54 6.02
N ALA A 58 -2.84 -15.39 6.70
CA ALA A 58 -2.59 -15.31 8.14
C ALA A 58 -3.62 -16.07 8.98
N GLY A 59 -4.82 -16.33 8.42
CA GLY A 59 -5.81 -17.23 9.04
C GLY A 59 -5.35 -18.69 9.12
N LEU A 60 -4.41 -19.13 8.27
CA LEU A 60 -3.83 -20.47 8.28
C LEU A 60 -2.54 -20.55 9.11
N ALA A 61 -1.74 -19.48 9.09
CA ALA A 61 -0.50 -19.39 9.84
C ALA A 61 -0.36 -17.98 10.44
N PRO A 62 -0.63 -17.80 11.75
CA PRO A 62 -0.65 -16.48 12.38
C PRO A 62 0.63 -15.67 12.20
N GLY A 63 1.79 -16.31 12.06
CA GLY A 63 3.07 -15.63 11.82
C GLY A 63 3.13 -14.83 10.51
N LEU A 64 2.26 -15.11 9.53
CA LEU A 64 2.22 -14.38 8.25
C LEU A 64 1.73 -12.93 8.41
N ILE A 65 1.12 -12.58 9.55
CA ILE A 65 0.73 -11.19 9.85
C ILE A 65 1.95 -10.25 9.91
N PHE A 66 3.12 -10.76 10.31
CA PHE A 66 4.37 -9.99 10.25
C PHE A 66 4.82 -9.79 8.80
N GLY A 67 4.69 -10.81 7.95
CA GLY A 67 4.96 -10.67 6.52
C GLY A 67 4.06 -9.62 5.86
N PHE A 68 2.77 -9.63 6.19
CA PHE A 68 1.83 -8.58 5.81
C PHE A 68 2.31 -7.20 6.26
N ALA A 69 2.65 -7.03 7.54
CA ALA A 69 3.07 -5.75 8.11
C ALA A 69 4.34 -5.21 7.43
N LEU A 70 5.32 -6.07 7.18
CA LEU A 70 6.56 -5.72 6.50
C LEU A 70 6.32 -5.31 5.05
N ALA A 71 5.58 -6.12 4.28
CA ALA A 71 5.30 -5.86 2.87
C ALA A 71 4.43 -4.60 2.67
N GLN A 72 3.42 -4.41 3.53
CA GLN A 72 2.55 -3.25 3.49
C GLN A 72 3.30 -1.99 3.90
N GLY A 73 4.05 -2.05 5.01
CA GLY A 73 4.87 -0.95 5.50
C GLY A 73 5.85 -0.50 4.42
N ALA A 74 6.68 -1.41 3.92
CA ALA A 74 7.69 -1.10 2.90
C ALA A 74 7.06 -0.50 1.64
N GLY A 75 5.99 -1.13 1.12
CA GLY A 75 5.26 -0.63 -0.06
C GLY A 75 4.76 0.79 0.10
N MET A 76 4.09 1.06 1.23
CA MET A 76 3.57 2.39 1.56
C MET A 76 4.70 3.41 1.77
N GLY A 77 5.82 2.97 2.32
CA GLY A 77 7.04 3.79 2.45
C GLY A 77 7.50 4.30 1.10
N VAL A 78 7.71 3.39 0.15
CA VAL A 78 8.11 3.73 -1.21
C VAL A 78 7.06 4.63 -1.89
N MET A 79 5.76 4.31 -1.79
CA MET A 79 4.68 5.11 -2.40
C MET A 79 4.66 6.55 -1.90
N SER A 80 4.97 6.78 -0.62
CA SER A 80 4.97 8.12 -0.03
C SER A 80 6.03 9.06 -0.60
N ILE A 81 7.13 8.52 -1.16
CA ILE A 81 8.13 9.28 -1.91
C ILE A 81 7.75 9.35 -3.38
N LEU A 82 7.31 8.22 -3.96
CA LEU A 82 7.00 8.17 -5.38
C LEU A 82 5.87 9.10 -5.79
N ARG A 83 4.81 9.24 -4.98
CA ARG A 83 3.67 10.08 -5.34
C ARG A 83 4.08 11.53 -5.68
N PRO A 84 4.77 12.28 -4.79
CA PRO A 84 5.22 13.63 -5.14
C PRO A 84 6.23 13.65 -6.30
N LEU A 85 7.09 12.65 -6.43
CA LEU A 85 8.02 12.55 -7.57
C LEU A 85 7.28 12.38 -8.89
N LEU A 86 6.30 11.48 -8.96
CA LEU A 86 5.49 11.24 -10.15
C LEU A 86 4.64 12.46 -10.52
N ILE A 87 4.09 13.17 -9.52
CA ILE A 87 3.37 14.42 -9.77
C ILE A 87 4.30 15.45 -10.41
N ALA A 88 5.50 15.64 -9.85
CA ALA A 88 6.47 16.59 -10.38
C ALA A 88 6.99 16.20 -11.78
N ASP A 89 7.17 14.90 -12.02
CA ASP A 89 7.66 14.33 -13.28
C ASP A 89 6.60 14.42 -14.40
N ILE A 90 5.32 14.20 -14.07
CA ILE A 90 4.23 14.15 -15.05
C ILE A 90 3.60 15.53 -15.28
N LEU A 91 3.35 16.29 -14.21
CA LEU A 91 2.61 17.54 -14.26
C LEU A 91 3.52 18.77 -14.17
N GLY A 92 4.82 18.56 -13.98
CA GLY A 92 5.79 19.63 -13.80
C GLY A 92 5.87 20.16 -12.36
N ARG A 93 6.73 21.16 -12.16
CA ARG A 93 7.04 21.72 -10.83
C ARG A 93 6.37 23.07 -10.57
N GLU A 94 5.82 23.71 -11.58
CA GLU A 94 5.09 24.98 -11.42
C GLU A 94 3.83 24.75 -10.60
N GLY A 95 3.65 25.54 -9.54
CA GLY A 95 2.50 25.37 -8.64
C GLY A 95 2.44 24.01 -7.94
N PHE A 96 3.58 23.30 -7.79
CA PHE A 96 3.60 21.94 -7.26
C PHE A 96 2.80 21.78 -5.96
N GLY A 97 2.92 22.72 -5.01
CA GLY A 97 2.20 22.66 -3.74
C GLY A 97 0.67 22.64 -3.89
N SER A 98 0.11 23.43 -4.81
CA SER A 98 -1.34 23.46 -5.03
C SER A 98 -1.81 22.20 -5.76
N VAL A 99 -1.07 21.74 -6.78
CA VAL A 99 -1.37 20.51 -7.53
C VAL A 99 -1.27 19.27 -6.63
N SER A 100 -0.17 19.13 -5.88
CA SER A 100 0.02 18.00 -4.97
C SER A 100 -1.01 18.00 -3.85
N GLY A 101 -1.40 19.18 -3.35
CA GLY A 101 -2.47 19.33 -2.38
C GLY A 101 -3.82 18.86 -2.91
N ALA A 102 -4.19 19.30 -4.12
CA ALA A 102 -5.44 18.88 -4.77
C ALA A 102 -5.48 17.36 -5.01
N ILE A 103 -4.39 16.77 -5.50
CA ILE A 103 -4.28 15.32 -5.73
C ILE A 103 -4.38 14.53 -4.40
N ALA A 104 -3.89 15.09 -3.29
CA ALA A 104 -3.94 14.42 -1.98
C ALA A 104 -5.35 14.33 -1.37
N VAL A 105 -6.33 15.11 -1.86
CA VAL A 105 -7.71 15.07 -1.37
C VAL A 105 -8.35 13.69 -1.58
N SER A 106 -8.15 13.09 -2.75
CA SER A 106 -8.73 11.77 -3.09
C SER A 106 -8.31 10.65 -2.11
N PRO A 107 -7.01 10.38 -1.90
CA PRO A 107 -6.59 9.35 -0.96
C PRO A 107 -6.96 9.69 0.49
N LEU A 108 -7.03 10.97 0.87
CA LEU A 108 -7.46 11.38 2.20
C LEU A 108 -8.93 11.03 2.46
N LEU A 109 -9.81 11.34 1.51
CA LEU A 109 -11.23 10.96 1.59
C LEU A 109 -11.40 9.45 1.60
N ALA A 110 -10.63 8.71 0.79
CA ALA A 110 -10.64 7.26 0.80
C ALA A 110 -10.21 6.70 2.17
N SER A 111 -9.15 7.23 2.78
CA SER A 111 -8.71 6.84 4.13
C SER A 111 -9.74 7.17 5.22
N ALA A 112 -10.49 8.27 5.06
CA ALA A 112 -11.57 8.62 5.99
C ALA A 112 -12.79 7.69 5.85
N ALA A 113 -13.13 7.29 4.62
CA ALA A 113 -14.25 6.39 4.35
C ALA A 113 -13.94 4.91 4.67
N ALA A 114 -12.67 4.51 4.58
CA ALA A 114 -12.24 3.12 4.70
C ALA A 114 -12.68 2.42 6.00
N PRO A 115 -12.56 3.03 7.21
CA PRO A 115 -13.03 2.39 8.45
C PRO A 115 -14.54 2.13 8.46
N ALA A 116 -15.36 3.07 7.97
CA ALA A 116 -16.81 2.91 7.93
C ALA A 116 -17.23 1.80 6.95
N LEU A 117 -16.67 1.82 5.74
CA LEU A 117 -16.90 0.76 4.74
C LEU A 117 -16.40 -0.60 5.23
N GLY A 118 -15.24 -0.63 5.87
CA GLY A 118 -14.66 -1.83 6.46
C GLY A 118 -15.53 -2.41 7.58
N ALA A 119 -16.09 -1.55 8.43
CA ALA A 119 -17.03 -1.98 9.48
C ALA A 119 -18.30 -2.60 8.88
N VAL A 120 -18.88 -1.98 7.85
CA VAL A 120 -20.06 -2.52 7.14
C VAL A 120 -19.75 -3.87 6.48
N MET A 121 -18.60 -4.00 5.82
CA MET A 121 -18.17 -5.27 5.22
C MET A 121 -17.95 -6.34 6.30
N LEU A 122 -17.36 -5.97 7.43
CA LEU A 122 -17.10 -6.89 8.53
C LEU A 122 -18.39 -7.40 9.17
N THR A 123 -19.41 -6.56 9.34
CA THR A 123 -20.69 -6.96 9.95
C THR A 123 -21.57 -7.77 9.00
N THR A 124 -21.51 -7.51 7.69
CA THR A 124 -22.36 -8.18 6.69
C THR A 124 -21.74 -9.44 6.09
N GLY A 125 -20.43 -9.45 5.86
CA GLY A 125 -19.71 -10.54 5.18
C GLY A 125 -18.50 -11.10 5.95
N GLY A 126 -18.26 -10.62 7.17
CA GLY A 126 -17.16 -11.08 8.01
C GLY A 126 -15.77 -10.62 7.53
N PRO A 127 -14.69 -11.13 8.16
CA PRO A 127 -13.31 -10.76 7.82
C PRO A 127 -12.92 -11.09 6.38
N GLY A 128 -13.45 -12.19 5.82
CA GLY A 128 -13.16 -12.62 4.46
C GLY A 128 -13.61 -11.61 3.40
N ALA A 129 -14.75 -10.95 3.60
CA ALA A 129 -15.22 -9.90 2.69
C ALA A 129 -14.28 -8.69 2.67
N VAL A 130 -13.75 -8.29 3.83
CA VAL A 130 -12.76 -7.21 3.95
C VAL A 130 -11.47 -7.58 3.23
N TYR A 131 -10.95 -8.79 3.46
CA TYR A 131 -9.73 -9.25 2.79
C TYR A 131 -9.91 -9.33 1.27
N ALA A 132 -11.10 -9.70 0.79
CA ALA A 132 -11.41 -9.80 -0.64
C ALA A 132 -11.46 -8.44 -1.29
N ALA A 133 -12.13 -7.49 -0.65
CA ALA A 133 -12.17 -6.11 -1.11
C ALA A 133 -10.76 -5.50 -1.17
N CYS A 134 -9.95 -5.66 -0.12
CA CYS A 134 -8.57 -5.18 -0.09
C CYS A 134 -7.71 -5.79 -1.21
N LEU A 135 -7.78 -7.11 -1.40
CA LEU A 135 -7.03 -7.81 -2.45
C LEU A 135 -7.49 -7.37 -3.85
N ALA A 136 -8.80 -7.27 -4.08
CA ALA A 136 -9.36 -6.84 -5.36
C ALA A 136 -8.92 -5.40 -5.69
N MET A 137 -8.99 -4.47 -4.72
CA MET A 137 -8.52 -3.10 -4.90
C MET A 137 -7.01 -3.02 -5.16
N ALA A 138 -6.21 -3.81 -4.44
CA ALA A 138 -4.76 -3.85 -4.64
C ALA A 138 -4.40 -4.36 -6.04
N VAL A 139 -5.04 -5.45 -6.49
CA VAL A 139 -4.83 -6.03 -7.82
C VAL A 139 -5.30 -5.07 -8.91
N ALA A 140 -6.47 -4.44 -8.75
CA ALA A 140 -6.97 -3.44 -9.69
C ALA A 140 -6.02 -2.24 -9.81
N GLY A 141 -5.56 -1.70 -8.68
CA GLY A 141 -4.61 -0.58 -8.66
C GLY A 141 -3.27 -0.94 -9.33
N TRP A 142 -2.75 -2.13 -9.05
CA TRP A 142 -1.52 -2.63 -9.69
C TRP A 142 -1.71 -2.84 -11.20
N ALA A 143 -2.82 -3.44 -11.61
CA ALA A 143 -3.12 -3.68 -13.03
C ALA A 143 -3.28 -2.37 -13.81
N ILE A 144 -3.99 -1.39 -13.26
CA ILE A 144 -4.14 -0.05 -13.86
C ILE A 144 -2.76 0.59 -14.03
N ALA A 145 -1.91 0.58 -13.00
CA ALA A 145 -0.57 1.14 -13.09
C ALA A 145 0.28 0.42 -14.16
N ALA A 146 0.21 -0.91 -14.24
CA ALA A 146 0.90 -1.70 -15.25
C ALA A 146 0.44 -1.36 -16.68
N LEU A 147 -0.86 -1.16 -16.88
CA LEU A 147 -1.42 -0.77 -18.18
C LEU A 147 -0.99 0.65 -18.58
N LEU A 148 -1.08 1.62 -17.67
CA LEU A 148 -0.68 3.01 -17.94
C LEU A 148 0.82 3.12 -18.27
N LEU A 149 1.66 2.37 -17.56
CA LEU A 149 3.10 2.37 -17.83
C LEU A 149 3.46 1.66 -19.14
N ARG A 150 2.71 0.61 -19.52
CA ARG A 150 2.86 -0.02 -20.84
C ARG A 150 2.51 0.93 -21.97
N GLN A 151 1.44 1.72 -21.83
CA GLN A 151 1.06 2.70 -22.85
C GLN A 151 2.12 3.79 -23.03
N ARG A 152 2.74 4.26 -21.95
CA ARG A 152 3.82 5.26 -22.01
C ARG A 152 5.10 4.79 -22.69
N LEU A 153 5.37 3.49 -22.71
CA LEU A 153 6.57 2.94 -23.36
C LEU A 153 6.36 2.67 -24.87
N SER A 154 5.11 2.68 -25.33
CA SER A 154 4.73 2.37 -26.70
C SER A 154 4.42 3.59 -27.58
N GLY A 155 4.45 4.80 -27.02
CA GLY A 155 4.24 6.07 -27.73
C GLY A 155 5.45 6.96 -27.63
#